data_AF-A0A945B9M7-F1
#
_entry.id   AF-A0A945B9M7-F1
#
_cell.length_a   1.000
_cell.length_b   1.000
_cell.length_c   1.000
_cell.angle_alpha   90.00
_cell.angle_beta   90.00
_cell.angle_gamma   90.00
#
_symmetry.space_group_name_H-M   'P 1'
#
loop_
_entity.id
_entity.type
_entity.pdbx_description
1 polymer ?
#
loop_
_entity_poly.entity_id
_entity_poly.type
_entity_poly.pdbx_seq_one_letter_code
_entity_poly.pdbx_strand_id
1 'polypeptide(L)'
;TTYDDYGQLLSGSFMDYTMPRASHIPMDFKFKSHPVPAKTNPLGLKGCGEAGISGALPTIMNAILNALETNGYDTDLNMPVTSEKLWDTINNK
;
A
#
# COMPACT_ATOMS: atom_id res chain seq x y z
N THR A 1 -13.54 -1.08 -1.74
CA THR A 1 -14.67 -0.76 -2.62
C THR A 1 -15.62 0.12 -1.85
N THR A 2 -16.19 1.14 -2.49
CA THR A 2 -17.12 2.06 -1.85
C THR A 2 -18.46 2.00 -2.56
N TYR A 3 -19.53 1.99 -1.79
CA TYR A 3 -20.91 1.92 -2.25
C TYR A 3 -21.70 3.03 -1.56
N ASP A 4 -22.72 3.57 -2.23
CA ASP A 4 -23.68 4.46 -1.56
C ASP A 4 -24.75 3.69 -0.77
N ASP A 5 -25.62 4.43 -0.11
CA ASP A 5 -26.70 3.89 0.73
C ASP A 5 -27.73 3.05 -0.06
N TYR A 6 -27.75 3.17 -1.39
CA TYR A 6 -28.62 2.42 -2.29
C TYR A 6 -27.93 1.20 -2.91
N GLY A 7 -26.67 0.94 -2.55
CA GLY A 7 -25.87 -0.18 -3.03
C GLY A 7 -25.24 0.05 -4.41
N GLN A 8 -25.18 1.29 -4.90
CA GLN A 8 -24.50 1.60 -6.15
C GLN A 8 -22.99 1.67 -5.94
N LEU A 9 -22.22 1.00 -6.81
CA LEU A 9 -20.76 1.05 -6.78
C LEU A 9 -20.27 2.43 -7.22
N LEU A 10 -19.59 3.14 -6.31
CA LEU A 10 -19.09 4.49 -6.60
C LEU A 10 -17.71 4.49 -7.29
N SER A 11 -16.97 3.38 -7.24
CA SER A 11 -15.64 3.24 -7.84
C SER A 11 -15.65 2.33 -9.08
N GLY A 12 -16.64 2.51 -9.96
CA GLY A 12 -16.86 1.63 -11.13
C GLY A 12 -15.99 1.94 -12.35
N SER A 13 -15.21 3.01 -12.33
CA SER A 13 -14.39 3.47 -13.45
C SER A 13 -12.96 3.84 -13.00
N PHE A 14 -12.01 3.97 -13.93
CA PHE A 14 -10.67 4.49 -13.63
C PHE A 14 -10.62 6.00 -13.36
N MET A 15 -11.75 6.71 -13.48
CA MET A 15 -11.86 8.09 -12.99
C MET A 15 -11.92 8.12 -11.45
N ASP A 16 -12.55 7.09 -10.86
CA ASP A 16 -12.85 7.02 -9.43
C ASP A 16 -12.02 5.95 -8.71
N TYR A 17 -11.53 4.96 -9.44
CA TYR A 17 -10.64 3.91 -8.96
C TYR A 17 -9.19 4.22 -9.35
N THR A 18 -8.37 4.56 -8.34
CA THR A 18 -6.98 4.95 -8.55
C THR A 18 -6.14 3.81 -9.13
N MET A 19 -5.86 3.90 -10.43
CA MET A 19 -4.87 3.05 -11.10
C MET A 19 -3.47 3.64 -10.97
N PRO A 20 -2.46 2.88 -10.47
CA PRO A 20 -1.08 3.35 -10.41
C PRO A 20 -0.55 3.78 -11.79
N ARG A 21 0.09 4.94 -11.83
CA ARG A 21 0.76 5.48 -13.02
C ARG A 21 2.27 5.42 -12.85
N ALA A 22 3.02 5.49 -13.94
CA ALA A 22 4.48 5.49 -13.89
C ALA A 22 5.03 6.59 -12.96
N SER A 23 4.42 7.77 -12.95
CA SER A 23 4.80 8.88 -12.08
C SER A 23 4.54 8.67 -10.58
N HIS A 24 3.80 7.62 -10.19
CA HIS A 24 3.60 7.28 -8.77
C HIS A 24 4.76 6.46 -8.20
N ILE A 25 5.66 5.95 -9.05
CA ILE A 25 6.78 5.12 -8.63
C ILE A 25 8.03 6.01 -8.51
N PRO A 26 8.76 5.95 -7.39
CA PRO A 26 10.02 6.68 -7.24
C PRO A 26 11.02 6.29 -8.32
N MET A 27 11.71 7.28 -8.89
CA MET A 27 12.72 7.06 -9.94
C MET A 27 13.91 6.23 -9.45
N ASP A 28 14.14 6.19 -8.14
CA ASP A 28 15.24 5.49 -7.49
C ASP A 28 14.85 4.11 -6.93
N PHE A 29 13.75 3.51 -7.42
CA PHE A 29 13.32 2.16 -7.04
C PHE A 29 14.44 1.13 -7.23
N LYS A 30 14.74 0.33 -6.20
CA LYS A 30 15.84 -0.65 -6.21
C LYS A 30 15.34 -2.06 -5.99
N PHE A 31 15.99 -3.01 -6.65
CA PHE A 31 15.81 -4.44 -6.41
C PHE A 31 17.05 -5.01 -5.70
N LYS A 32 16.82 -5.84 -4.70
CA LYS A 32 17.84 -6.69 -4.08
C LYS A 32 17.35 -8.13 -4.09
N SER A 33 18.25 -9.06 -4.35
CA SER A 33 17.96 -10.50 -4.32
C SER A 33 18.74 -11.15 -3.19
N HIS A 34 18.08 -12.04 -2.46
CA HIS A 34 18.69 -12.89 -1.45
C HIS A 34 18.20 -14.34 -1.67
N PRO A 35 18.87 -15.10 -2.56
CA PRO A 35 18.40 -16.43 -2.93
C PRO A 35 18.59 -17.41 -1.79
N VAL A 36 17.49 -18.07 -1.40
CA VAL A 36 17.49 -19.22 -0.49
C VAL A 36 16.75 -20.35 -1.20
N PRO A 37 17.46 -21.32 -1.80
CA PRO A 37 16.82 -22.39 -2.58
C PRO A 37 15.81 -23.21 -1.76
N ALA A 38 14.72 -23.64 -2.39
CA ALA A 38 13.77 -24.58 -1.78
C ALA A 38 14.38 -25.98 -1.70
N LYS A 39 14.22 -26.66 -0.55
CA LYS A 39 14.68 -28.05 -0.38
C LYS A 39 13.72 -29.08 -0.98
N THR A 40 12.47 -28.70 -1.23
CA THR A 40 11.37 -29.57 -1.65
C THR A 40 11.05 -29.49 -3.13
N ASN A 41 11.58 -28.48 -3.84
CA ASN A 41 11.47 -28.36 -5.29
C ASN A 41 12.80 -28.83 -5.91
N PRO A 42 12.81 -29.80 -6.84
CA PRO A 42 14.05 -30.31 -7.45
C PRO A 42 14.91 -29.25 -8.14
N LEU A 43 14.30 -28.14 -8.59
CA LEU A 43 14.98 -27.01 -9.22
C LEU A 43 15.35 -25.91 -8.21
N GLY A 44 15.04 -26.08 -6.93
CA GLY A 44 15.29 -25.08 -5.88
C GLY A 44 14.40 -23.84 -5.95
N LEU A 45 13.36 -23.84 -6.79
CA LEU A 45 12.53 -22.68 -7.08
C LEU A 45 11.46 -22.43 -6.01
N LYS A 46 11.10 -21.15 -5.83
CA LYS A 46 10.00 -20.68 -4.97
C LYS A 46 9.05 -19.80 -5.77
N GLY A 47 7.76 -19.87 -5.49
CA GLY A 47 6.77 -18.94 -6.02
C GLY A 47 6.97 -17.54 -5.44
N CYS A 48 6.76 -16.51 -6.26
CA CYS A 48 6.98 -15.10 -5.87
C CYS A 48 5.87 -14.15 -6.39
N GLY A 49 4.85 -14.66 -7.09
CA GLY A 49 3.84 -13.81 -7.75
C GLY A 49 3.13 -12.83 -6.81
N GLU A 50 2.92 -13.22 -5.56
CA GLU A 50 2.25 -12.40 -4.53
C GLU A 50 3.23 -11.73 -3.55
N ALA A 51 4.52 -12.05 -3.62
CA ALA A 51 5.50 -11.58 -2.62
C ALA A 51 5.60 -10.04 -2.60
N GLY A 52 5.48 -9.42 -3.78
CA GLY A 52 5.50 -7.96 -3.92
C GLY A 52 4.34 -7.29 -3.18
N ILE A 53 3.10 -7.71 -3.45
CA ILE A 53 1.92 -7.08 -2.82
C ILE A 53 1.88 -7.33 -1.32
N SER A 54 2.27 -8.53 -0.87
CA SER A 54 2.31 -8.90 0.54
C SER A 54 3.30 -8.06 1.35
N GLY A 55 4.46 -7.72 0.78
CA GLY A 55 5.45 -6.88 1.45
C GLY A 55 5.17 -5.37 1.31
N ALA A 56 4.65 -4.93 0.16
CA ALA A 56 4.49 -3.51 -0.15
C ALA A 56 3.44 -2.82 0.73
N LEU A 57 2.25 -3.42 0.89
CA LEU A 57 1.15 -2.83 1.68
C LEU A 57 1.56 -2.48 3.12
N PRO A 58 2.08 -3.42 3.94
CA PRO A 58 2.49 -3.10 5.30
C PRO A 58 3.70 -2.17 5.36
N THR A 59 4.62 -2.24 4.38
CA THR A 59 5.80 -1.37 4.35
C THR A 59 5.40 0.10 4.20
N ILE A 60 4.49 0.41 3.28
CA ILE A 60 4.03 1.79 3.08
C ILE A 60 3.19 2.27 4.26
N MET A 61 2.28 1.44 4.79
CA MET A 61 1.49 1.82 5.97
C MET A 61 2.38 2.10 7.19
N ASN A 62 3.34 1.22 7.48
CA ASN A 62 4.25 1.44 8.60
C ASN A 62 5.10 2.70 8.42
N ALA A 63 5.52 3.02 7.20
CA ALA A 63 6.24 4.27 6.93
C ALA A 63 5.38 5.52 7.21
N ILE A 64 4.10 5.51 6.82
CA ILE A 64 3.15 6.59 7.10
C ILE A 64 2.92 6.71 8.61
N LEU A 65 2.60 5.60 9.29
CA LEU A 65 2.32 5.59 10.73
C LEU A 65 3.55 6.02 11.54
N ASN A 66 4.74 5.57 11.15
CA ASN A 66 5.99 6.00 11.80
C ASN A 66 6.23 7.51 11.63
N ALA A 67 5.92 8.07 10.46
CA ALA A 67 6.03 9.51 10.24
C ALA A 67 5.03 10.30 11.12
N LEU A 68 3.79 9.80 11.29
CA LEU A 68 2.80 10.41 12.16
C LEU A 68 3.22 10.35 13.63
N GLU A 69 3.60 9.16 14.11
CA GLU A 69 4.04 8.92 15.48
C GLU A 69 5.25 9.80 15.85
N THR A 70 6.25 9.86 14.97
CA THR A 70 7.49 10.63 15.20
C THR A 70 7.22 12.13 15.31
N ASN A 71 6.12 12.62 14.72
CA ASN A 71 5.71 14.03 14.81
C ASN A 71 4.59 14.27 15.85
N GLY A 72 4.22 13.25 16.64
CA GLY A 72 3.23 13.36 17.72
C GLY A 72 1.76 13.36 17.26
N TYR A 73 1.49 12.93 16.03
CA TYR A 73 0.12 12.81 15.51
C TYR A 73 -0.51 11.46 15.86
N ASP A 74 -1.85 11.41 15.78
CA ASP A 74 -2.64 10.18 15.93
C ASP A 74 -2.25 9.16 14.85
N THR A 75 -2.25 7.88 15.24
CA THR A 75 -1.89 6.75 14.37
C THR A 75 -3.06 5.81 14.10
N ASP A 76 -4.27 6.15 14.57
CA ASP A 76 -5.51 5.45 14.19
C ASP A 76 -5.91 5.78 12.75
N LEU A 77 -5.17 5.24 11.79
CA LEU A 77 -5.32 5.51 10.36
C LEU A 77 -5.37 4.21 9.57
N ASN A 78 -6.52 3.97 8.92
CA ASN A 78 -6.80 2.76 8.15
C ASN A 78 -6.68 2.97 6.64
N MET A 79 -6.23 1.93 5.93
CA MET A 79 -6.20 1.90 4.47
C MET A 79 -7.61 2.04 3.84
N PRO A 80 -7.72 2.60 2.63
CA PRO A 80 -6.69 3.35 1.92
C PRO A 80 -6.43 4.71 2.58
N VAL A 81 -5.17 5.14 2.59
CA VAL A 81 -4.77 6.47 3.10
C VAL A 81 -4.81 7.46 1.95
N THR A 82 -5.93 8.19 1.85
CA THR A 82 -6.06 9.31 0.92
C THR A 82 -5.42 10.57 1.52
N SER A 83 -5.07 11.54 0.67
CA SER A 83 -4.56 12.83 1.14
C SER A 83 -5.54 13.54 2.07
N GLU A 84 -6.85 13.40 1.84
CA GLU A 84 -7.91 13.93 2.71
C GLU A 84 -7.85 13.31 4.11
N LYS A 85 -7.85 11.97 4.23
CA LYS A 85 -7.75 11.30 5.54
C LYS A 85 -6.47 11.71 6.27
N LEU A 86 -5.34 11.78 5.57
CA LEU A 86 -4.08 12.19 6.16
C LEU A 86 -4.12 13.66 6.62
N TRP A 87 -4.74 14.53 5.83
CA TRP A 87 -4.94 15.95 6.17
C TRP A 87 -5.81 16.11 7.42
N ASP A 88 -6.90 15.35 7.53
CA ASP A 88 -7.77 15.35 8.69
C ASP A 88 -7.02 14.88 9.95
N THR A 89 -6.21 13.83 9.84
CA THR A 89 -5.37 13.36 10.95
C THR A 89 -4.40 14.45 11.45
N ILE A 90 -3.90 15.31 10.56
CA ILE A 90 -2.90 16.34 10.89
C ILE A 90 -3.53 17.65 11.37
N ASN A 91 -4.71 18.03 10.88
CA ASN A 91 -5.27 19.38 11.08
C ASN A 91 -6.59 19.43 11.87
N ASN A 92 -7.37 18.35 11.87
CA ASN A 92 -8.70 18.33 12.50
C ASN A 92 -8.67 17.72 13.91
N LYS A 93 -7.47 17.59 14.49
CA LYS A 93 -7.20 17.41 15.92
C LYS A 93 -6.01 18.26 16.34
#